data_AF-A0AAJ3FYN1-F1
#
_entry.id   AF-A0AAJ3FYN1-F1
#
_cell.length_a   1.000
_cell.length_b   1.000
_cell.length_c   1.000
_cell.angle_alpha   90.00
_cell.angle_beta   90.00
_cell.angle_gamma   90.00
#
_symmetry.space_group_name_H-M   'P 1'
#
loop_
_entity.id
_entity.type
_entity.pdbx_description
1 polymer ?
#
loop_
_entity_poly.entity_id
_entity_poly.type
_entity_poly.pdbx_seq_one_letter_code
_entity_poly.pdbx_strand_id
1 'polypeptide(L)'
;MKPGEWFDALRKIDLSDLDTNNIGSWPAPIKWLAGILLVVLVLGLGYNFALSDLENQLQQVREEESTLKAQFAGKAHMAANLERYTEQMKQMETSFGVLLRQLPSDTEVPGLLEDITRTGLGSGLEFEEIKLLPEVTQPFYIELPIQITVTGGYHDLATFVSGVAGLPRIVTLHDFDIAPMEPEAGAKLRMSIQAKTYRYNEQEAQP
;
A
#
# COMPACT_ATOMS: atom_id res chain seq x y z
N MET A 1 -15.43 -66.80 42.51
CA MET A 1 -13.98 -67.00 42.60
C MET A 1 -13.44 -65.99 43.59
N LYS A 2 -12.76 -66.43 44.66
CA LYS A 2 -12.32 -65.53 45.74
C LYS A 2 -11.11 -64.70 45.24
N PRO A 3 -11.00 -63.41 45.58
CA PRO A 3 -9.93 -62.54 45.08
C PRO A 3 -8.51 -63.00 45.47
N GLY A 4 -8.35 -63.78 46.54
CA GLY A 4 -7.05 -64.33 46.96
C GLY A 4 -6.51 -65.47 46.08
N GLU A 5 -7.38 -66.29 45.47
CA GLU A 5 -6.96 -67.46 44.67
C GLU A 5 -6.32 -67.06 43.33
N TRP A 6 -6.64 -65.86 42.82
CA TRP A 6 -6.05 -65.30 41.60
C TRP A 6 -4.62 -64.80 41.80
N PHE A 7 -4.28 -64.27 42.99
CA PHE A 7 -2.93 -63.81 43.32
C PHE A 7 -1.95 -64.97 43.48
N ASP A 8 -2.37 -66.07 44.12
CA ASP A 8 -1.54 -67.26 44.26
C ASP A 8 -1.31 -67.98 42.92
N ALA A 9 -2.29 -67.92 42.01
CA ALA A 9 -2.15 -68.43 40.64
C ALA A 9 -1.17 -67.59 39.80
N LEU A 10 -1.10 -66.27 40.02
CA LEU A 10 -0.14 -65.38 39.36
C LEU A 10 1.31 -65.56 39.85
N ARG A 11 1.48 -65.90 41.13
CA ARG A 11 2.80 -66.01 41.76
C ARG A 11 3.55 -67.31 41.43
N LYS A 12 2.84 -68.33 40.92
CA LYS A 12 3.39 -69.64 40.55
C LYS A 12 3.76 -69.79 39.06
N ILE A 13 3.64 -68.73 38.27
CA ILE A 13 3.89 -68.79 36.82
C ILE A 13 5.28 -68.21 36.52
N ASP A 14 6.20 -69.05 36.05
CA ASP A 14 7.52 -68.64 35.57
C ASP A 14 7.40 -67.86 34.25
N LEU A 15 7.84 -66.60 34.26
CA LEU A 15 7.80 -65.68 33.12
C LEU A 15 8.70 -66.10 31.94
N SER A 16 9.56 -67.10 32.15
CA SER A 16 10.51 -67.65 31.17
C SER A 16 9.95 -68.72 30.23
N ASP A 17 8.71 -69.19 30.43
CA ASP A 17 8.05 -70.21 29.59
C ASP A 17 6.96 -69.62 28.66
N LEU A 18 6.89 -68.28 28.58
CA LEU A 18 5.97 -67.56 27.70
C LEU A 18 6.52 -67.58 26.26
N ASP A 19 6.27 -68.69 25.56
CA ASP A 19 6.58 -68.81 24.13
C ASP A 19 5.70 -67.85 23.30
N THR A 20 6.35 -66.88 22.64
CA THR A 20 5.73 -65.87 21.77
C THR A 20 5.08 -66.45 20.52
N ASN A 21 5.31 -67.74 20.23
CA ASN A 21 4.76 -68.42 19.05
C ASN A 21 3.38 -69.05 19.29
N ASN A 22 2.89 -69.12 20.55
CA ASN A 22 1.55 -69.63 20.87
C ASN A 22 0.86 -68.83 21.99
N ILE A 23 0.48 -67.58 21.67
CA ILE A 23 -0.27 -66.66 22.54
C ILE A 23 -1.61 -67.26 23.04
N GLY A 24 -2.11 -68.32 22.40
CA GLY A 24 -3.35 -69.02 22.77
C GLY A 24 -3.23 -69.92 24.01
N SER A 25 -2.04 -70.32 24.46
CA SER A 25 -1.85 -71.26 25.59
C SER A 25 -1.64 -70.61 26.95
N TRP A 26 -1.57 -69.27 27.04
CA TRP A 26 -1.27 -68.58 28.29
C TRP A 26 -2.28 -68.90 29.41
N PRO A 27 -1.84 -68.95 30.69
CA PRO A 27 -2.72 -69.13 31.84
C PRO A 27 -3.88 -68.11 31.82
N ALA A 28 -5.10 -68.58 32.09
CA ALA A 28 -6.32 -67.75 32.10
C ALA A 28 -6.19 -66.38 32.80
N PRO A 29 -5.51 -66.23 33.96
CA PRO A 29 -5.35 -64.92 34.61
C PRO A 29 -4.47 -63.92 33.83
N ILE A 30 -3.45 -64.38 33.10
CA ILE A 30 -2.55 -63.52 32.31
C ILE A 30 -3.27 -62.99 31.06
N LYS A 31 -4.11 -63.82 30.44
CA LYS A 31 -4.97 -63.41 29.31
C LYS A 31 -5.92 -62.27 29.69
N TRP A 32 -6.55 -62.37 30.86
CA TRP A 32 -7.41 -61.31 31.39
C TRP A 32 -6.63 -60.02 31.69
N LEU A 33 -5.44 -60.12 32.29
CA LEU A 33 -4.59 -58.96 32.58
C LEU A 33 -4.13 -58.26 31.29
N ALA A 34 -3.66 -59.02 30.30
CA ALA A 34 -3.25 -58.49 29.00
C ALA A 34 -4.42 -57.87 28.23
N GLY A 35 -5.61 -58.48 28.28
CA GLY A 35 -6.83 -57.94 27.68
C GLY A 35 -7.26 -56.62 28.31
N ILE A 36 -7.23 -56.51 29.65
CA ILE A 36 -7.52 -55.27 30.37
C ILE A 36 -6.50 -54.19 30.03
N LEU A 37 -5.20 -54.53 30.00
CA LEU A 37 -4.15 -53.59 29.64
C LEU A 37 -4.32 -53.07 28.20
N LEU A 38 -4.66 -53.94 27.26
CA LEU A 38 -4.93 -53.56 25.87
C LEU A 38 -6.16 -52.65 25.77
N VAL A 39 -7.23 -52.94 26.49
CA VAL A 39 -8.43 -52.08 26.54
C VAL A 39 -8.12 -50.71 27.13
N VAL A 40 -7.37 -50.63 28.23
CA VAL A 40 -6.95 -49.36 28.84
C VAL A 40 -6.04 -48.58 27.88
N LEU A 41 -5.14 -49.25 27.18
CA LEU A 41 -4.25 -48.62 26.19
C LEU A 41 -5.03 -48.07 24.99
N VAL A 42 -6.00 -48.82 24.47
CA VAL A 42 -6.88 -48.38 23.38
C VAL A 42 -7.77 -47.20 23.81
N LEU A 43 -8.33 -47.25 25.03
CA LEU A 43 -9.14 -46.15 25.57
C LEU A 43 -8.31 -44.89 25.85
N GLY A 44 -7.08 -45.05 26.38
CA GLY A 44 -6.18 -43.92 26.64
C GLY A 44 -5.72 -43.24 25.36
N LEU A 45 -5.32 -44.02 24.35
CA LEU A 45 -4.95 -43.50 23.03
C LEU A 45 -6.16 -42.90 22.31
N GLY A 46 -7.32 -43.55 22.37
CA GLY A 46 -8.56 -43.04 21.77
C GLY A 46 -9.02 -41.72 22.39
N TYR A 47 -8.95 -41.59 23.72
CA TYR A 47 -9.29 -40.36 24.42
C TYR A 47 -8.32 -39.23 24.09
N ASN A 48 -7.00 -39.50 24.10
CA ASN A 48 -6.00 -38.48 23.80
C ASN A 48 -6.10 -37.99 22.35
N PHE A 49 -6.28 -38.90 21.38
CA PHE A 49 -6.35 -38.53 19.97
C PHE A 49 -7.68 -37.84 19.60
N ALA A 50 -8.80 -38.30 20.14
CA ALA A 50 -10.12 -37.69 19.86
C ALA A 50 -10.32 -36.34 20.55
N LEU A 51 -9.77 -36.14 21.75
CA LEU A 51 -9.95 -34.88 22.49
C LEU A 51 -9.02 -33.77 21.99
N SER A 52 -7.82 -34.13 21.53
CA SER A 52 -6.85 -33.15 21.01
C SER A 52 -7.38 -32.40 19.77
N ASP A 53 -8.11 -33.08 18.89
CA ASP A 53 -8.67 -32.45 17.69
C ASP A 53 -9.79 -31.44 18.04
N LEU A 54 -10.62 -31.77 19.03
CA LEU A 54 -11.69 -30.88 19.50
C LEU A 54 -11.15 -29.65 20.24
N GLU A 55 -10.09 -29.81 21.03
CA GLU A 55 -9.40 -28.67 21.67
C GLU A 55 -8.74 -27.75 20.64
N ASN A 56 -8.10 -28.32 19.61
CA ASN A 56 -7.50 -27.54 18.53
C ASN A 56 -8.55 -26.76 17.72
N GLN A 57 -9.68 -27.38 17.38
CA GLN A 57 -10.78 -26.70 16.70
C GLN A 57 -11.38 -25.57 17.56
N LEU A 58 -11.55 -25.83 18.86
CA LEU A 58 -12.07 -24.83 19.79
C LEU A 58 -11.11 -23.65 19.96
N GLN A 59 -9.79 -23.90 19.94
CA GLN A 59 -8.79 -22.85 19.99
C GLN A 59 -8.75 -22.04 18.69
N GLN A 60 -8.82 -22.69 17.52
CA GLN A 60 -8.91 -22.00 16.22
C GLN A 60 -10.13 -21.08 16.16
N VAL A 61 -11.32 -21.57 16.54
CA VAL A 61 -12.55 -20.77 16.54
C VAL A 61 -12.47 -19.59 17.52
N ARG A 62 -11.81 -19.75 18.68
CA ARG A 62 -11.58 -18.64 19.63
C ARG A 62 -10.62 -17.59 19.09
N GLU A 63 -9.56 -18.00 18.40
CA GLU A 63 -8.62 -17.08 17.75
C GLU A 63 -9.30 -16.33 16.59
N GLU A 64 -10.12 -17.02 15.80
CA GLU A 64 -10.97 -16.40 14.79
C GLU A 64 -11.94 -15.40 15.41
N GLU A 65 -12.63 -15.74 16.51
CA GLU A 65 -13.55 -14.82 17.19
C GLU A 65 -12.84 -13.55 17.68
N SER A 66 -11.65 -13.71 18.27
CA SER A 66 -10.83 -12.59 18.76
C SER A 66 -10.40 -11.67 17.62
N THR A 67 -9.91 -12.25 16.52
CA THR A 67 -9.49 -11.48 15.34
C THR A 67 -10.67 -10.76 14.68
N LEU A 68 -11.83 -11.41 14.57
CA LEU A 68 -13.04 -10.82 14.00
C LEU A 68 -13.56 -9.66 14.85
N LYS A 69 -13.53 -9.79 16.19
CA LYS A 69 -13.87 -8.71 17.11
C LYS A 69 -12.93 -7.51 16.98
N ALA A 70 -11.62 -7.75 16.85
CA ALA A 70 -10.64 -6.68 16.66
C ALA A 70 -10.86 -5.94 15.32
N GLN A 71 -11.12 -6.69 14.23
CA GLN A 71 -11.42 -6.11 12.92
C GLN A 71 -12.73 -5.30 12.95
N PHE A 72 -13.77 -5.80 13.61
CA PHE A 72 -15.04 -5.08 13.76
C PHE A 72 -14.86 -3.80 14.57
N ALA A 73 -14.13 -3.84 15.69
CA ALA A 73 -13.85 -2.65 16.50
C ALA A 73 -13.08 -1.58 15.70
N GLY A 74 -12.08 -1.99 14.91
CA GLY A 74 -11.34 -1.09 14.02
C GLY A 74 -12.23 -0.46 12.95
N LYS A 75 -13.05 -1.27 12.27
CA LYS A 75 -13.99 -0.78 11.24
C LYS A 75 -15.10 0.10 11.82
N ALA A 76 -15.61 -0.23 13.01
CA ALA A 76 -16.61 0.57 13.71
C ALA A 76 -16.03 1.94 14.13
N HIS A 77 -14.79 1.98 14.61
CA HIS A 77 -14.11 3.24 14.94
C HIS A 77 -13.84 4.11 13.69
N MET A 78 -13.42 3.50 12.58
CA MET A 78 -13.25 4.20 11.30
C MET A 78 -14.57 4.73 10.75
N ALA A 79 -15.65 3.95 10.83
CA ALA A 79 -16.98 4.38 10.41
C ALA A 79 -17.53 5.50 11.31
N ALA A 80 -17.34 5.40 12.64
CA ALA A 80 -17.86 6.34 13.62
C ALA A 80 -17.26 7.75 13.51
N ASN A 81 -16.08 7.92 12.90
CA ASN A 81 -15.68 9.25 12.46
C ASN A 81 -15.24 9.43 11.03
N LEU A 82 -15.76 8.58 10.14
CA LEU A 82 -15.82 8.88 8.72
C LEU A 82 -16.57 10.20 8.49
N GLU A 83 -17.73 10.37 9.13
CA GLU A 83 -18.58 11.55 8.96
C GLU A 83 -17.86 12.85 9.36
N ARG A 84 -17.13 12.84 10.48
CA ARG A 84 -16.31 13.99 10.91
C ARG A 84 -15.15 14.27 9.95
N TYR A 85 -14.48 13.24 9.43
CA TYR A 85 -13.39 13.43 8.46
C TYR A 85 -13.91 13.94 7.11
N THR A 86 -15.05 13.43 6.64
CA THR A 86 -15.72 13.93 5.43
C THR A 86 -16.14 15.39 5.59
N GLU A 87 -16.66 15.75 6.76
CA GLU A 87 -17.05 17.13 7.06
C GLU A 87 -15.83 18.07 7.15
N GLN A 88 -14.73 17.62 7.76
CA GLN A 88 -13.45 18.33 7.76
C GLN A 88 -12.88 18.49 6.33
N MET A 89 -12.97 17.47 5.49
CA MET A 89 -12.53 17.54 4.10
C MET A 89 -13.34 18.58 3.31
N LYS A 90 -14.66 18.57 3.46
CA LYS A 90 -15.56 19.54 2.82
C LYS A 90 -15.28 20.97 3.28
N GLN A 91 -14.98 21.17 4.56
CA GLN A 91 -14.56 22.48 5.10
C GLN A 91 -13.21 22.93 4.53
N MET A 92 -12.25 22.01 4.39
CA MET A 92 -10.96 22.29 3.74
C MET A 92 -11.13 22.66 2.26
N GLU A 93 -11.94 21.90 1.50
CA GLU A 93 -12.25 22.21 0.09
C GLU A 93 -12.92 23.57 -0.06
N THR A 94 -13.88 23.91 0.80
CA THR A 94 -14.57 25.20 0.77
C THR A 94 -13.59 26.35 1.05
N SER A 95 -12.73 26.19 2.06
CA SER A 95 -11.73 27.19 2.43
C SER A 95 -10.68 27.36 1.33
N PHE A 96 -10.28 26.26 0.70
CA PHE A 96 -9.35 26.25 -0.42
C PHE A 96 -9.96 26.92 -1.66
N GLY A 97 -11.23 26.67 -1.97
CA GLY A 97 -11.95 27.33 -3.06
C GLY A 97 -12.05 28.86 -2.89
N VAL A 98 -12.20 29.36 -1.67
CA VAL A 98 -12.18 30.81 -1.39
C VAL A 98 -10.79 31.41 -1.65
N LEU A 99 -9.72 30.71 -1.29
CA LEU A 99 -8.35 31.14 -1.57
C LEU A 99 -8.05 31.12 -3.08
N LEU A 100 -8.55 30.12 -3.80
CA LEU A 100 -8.40 30.05 -5.26
C LEU A 100 -9.14 31.19 -5.99
N ARG A 101 -10.30 31.64 -5.49
CA ARG A 101 -11.02 32.80 -6.04
C ARG A 101 -10.31 34.14 -5.81
N GLN A 102 -9.32 34.19 -4.92
CA GLN A 102 -8.45 35.35 -4.76
C GLN A 102 -7.31 35.37 -5.79
N LEU A 103 -7.10 34.28 -6.53
CA LEU A 103 -6.23 34.27 -7.70
C LEU A 103 -6.98 34.95 -8.86
N PRO A 104 -6.33 35.87 -9.60
CA PRO A 104 -6.96 36.59 -10.69
C PRO A 104 -7.58 35.62 -11.72
N SER A 105 -8.82 35.88 -12.10
CA SER A 105 -9.67 35.01 -12.93
C SER A 105 -9.31 35.02 -14.42
N ASP A 106 -8.56 36.03 -14.88
CA ASP A 106 -8.21 36.18 -16.29
C ASP A 106 -6.80 35.68 -16.60
N THR A 107 -6.74 34.74 -17.53
CA THR A 107 -5.52 34.27 -18.17
C THR A 107 -4.87 35.40 -18.97
N GLU A 108 -3.80 35.99 -18.43
CA GLU A 108 -2.87 36.82 -19.21
C GLU A 108 -1.93 35.95 -20.08
N VAL A 109 -2.44 34.89 -20.72
CA VAL A 109 -1.64 33.94 -21.54
C VAL A 109 -0.85 34.66 -22.64
N PRO A 110 -1.44 35.61 -23.40
CA PRO A 110 -0.67 36.38 -24.39
C PRO A 110 0.47 37.18 -23.75
N GLY A 111 0.22 37.81 -22.61
CA GLY A 111 1.24 38.55 -21.87
C GLY A 111 2.34 37.63 -21.32
N LEU A 112 2.00 36.41 -20.92
CA LEU A 112 2.97 35.45 -20.40
C LEU A 112 3.94 35.00 -21.49
N LEU A 113 3.43 34.73 -22.69
CA LEU A 113 4.27 34.46 -23.84
C LEU A 113 5.21 35.63 -24.16
N GLU A 114 4.71 36.87 -24.09
CA GLU A 114 5.53 38.06 -24.31
C GLU A 114 6.63 38.21 -23.24
N ASP A 115 6.30 37.99 -21.97
CA ASP A 115 7.27 38.08 -20.88
C ASP A 115 8.31 36.97 -20.93
N ILE A 116 7.92 35.74 -21.29
CA ILE A 116 8.84 34.61 -21.47
C ILE A 116 9.77 34.89 -22.67
N THR A 117 9.21 35.31 -23.80
CA THR A 117 10.02 35.62 -25.00
C THR A 117 10.97 36.78 -24.75
N ARG A 118 10.53 37.85 -24.08
CA ARG A 118 11.38 38.98 -23.69
C ARG A 118 12.50 38.55 -22.74
N THR A 119 12.19 37.70 -21.75
CA THR A 119 13.19 37.16 -20.81
C THR A 119 14.25 36.31 -21.54
N GLY A 120 13.82 35.47 -22.49
CA GLY A 120 14.73 34.64 -23.27
C GLY A 120 15.61 35.45 -24.22
N LEU A 121 15.02 36.39 -24.97
CA LEU A 121 15.77 37.29 -25.85
C LEU A 121 16.76 38.17 -25.06
N GLY A 122 16.34 38.66 -23.88
CA GLY A 122 17.20 39.44 -22.98
C GLY A 122 18.36 38.64 -22.39
N SER A 123 18.24 37.31 -22.32
CA SER A 123 19.31 36.39 -21.90
C SER A 123 20.21 35.96 -23.07
N GLY A 124 19.93 36.40 -24.31
CA GLY A 124 20.68 35.99 -25.49
C GLY A 124 20.30 34.61 -26.05
N LEU A 125 19.15 34.06 -25.66
CA LEU A 125 18.65 32.79 -26.17
C LEU A 125 17.92 32.96 -27.50
N GLU A 126 18.03 31.95 -28.35
CA GLU A 126 17.26 31.82 -29.59
C GLU A 126 16.12 30.82 -29.38
N PHE A 127 14.88 31.26 -29.61
CA PHE A 127 13.71 30.38 -29.57
C PHE A 127 13.57 29.60 -30.87
N GLU A 128 13.51 28.27 -30.76
CA GLU A 128 13.22 27.39 -31.90
C GLU A 128 11.72 27.13 -32.01
N GLU A 129 11.06 26.82 -30.88
CA GLU A 129 9.65 26.46 -30.85
C GLU A 129 9.00 26.90 -29.53
N ILE A 130 7.78 27.44 -29.62
CA ILE A 130 6.88 27.62 -28.49
C ILE A 130 5.55 27.01 -28.89
N LYS A 131 5.17 25.91 -28.22
CA LYS A 131 3.97 25.15 -28.54
C LYS A 131 3.03 25.10 -27.35
N LEU A 132 1.83 25.64 -27.53
CA LEU A 132 0.75 25.48 -26.56
C LEU A 132 0.19 24.07 -26.69
N LEU A 133 0.12 23.36 -25.57
CA LEU A 133 -0.50 22.04 -25.47
C LEU A 133 -1.96 22.18 -25.04
N PRO A 134 -2.80 21.16 -25.26
CA PRO A 134 -4.19 21.17 -24.81
C PRO A 134 -4.28 21.43 -23.31
N GLU A 135 -5.27 22.22 -22.91
CA GLU A 135 -5.58 22.45 -21.50
C GLU A 135 -5.94 21.14 -20.81
N VAL A 136 -5.46 20.97 -19.57
CA VAL A 136 -5.81 19.83 -18.73
C VAL A 136 -6.66 20.34 -17.59
N THR A 137 -7.89 19.83 -17.51
CA THR A 137 -8.84 20.22 -16.46
C THR A 137 -8.59 19.38 -15.22
N GLN A 138 -8.30 20.06 -14.11
CA GLN A 138 -8.30 19.50 -12.77
C GLN A 138 -9.56 19.99 -12.04
N PRO A 139 -9.96 19.38 -10.91
CA PRO A 139 -11.21 19.73 -10.23
C PRO A 139 -11.33 21.25 -9.95
N PHE A 140 -10.26 21.86 -9.42
CA PHE A 140 -10.31 23.25 -8.98
C PHE A 140 -9.65 24.28 -9.91
N TYR A 141 -8.87 23.81 -10.88
CA TYR A 141 -8.09 24.67 -11.78
C TYR A 141 -7.87 24.00 -13.13
N ILE A 142 -7.51 24.79 -14.12
CA ILE A 142 -7.14 24.33 -15.45
C ILE A 142 -5.68 24.70 -15.66
N GLU A 143 -4.86 23.72 -16.00
CA GLU A 143 -3.46 23.93 -16.37
C GLU A 143 -3.35 24.07 -17.89
N LEU A 144 -2.59 25.07 -18.35
CA LEU A 144 -2.21 25.25 -19.74
C LEU A 144 -0.70 24.96 -19.86
N PRO A 145 -0.32 23.79 -20.40
CA PRO A 145 1.08 23.45 -20.60
C PRO A 145 1.61 24.10 -21.89
N ILE A 146 2.84 24.61 -21.82
CA ILE A 146 3.54 25.29 -22.91
C ILE A 146 4.91 24.62 -23.05
N GLN A 147 5.16 23.97 -24.19
CA GLN A 147 6.47 23.44 -24.52
C GLN A 147 7.33 24.54 -25.12
N ILE A 148 8.54 24.73 -24.58
CA ILE A 148 9.48 25.75 -25.03
C ILE A 148 10.79 25.07 -25.41
N THR A 149 11.25 25.30 -26.63
CA THR A 149 12.56 24.86 -27.13
C THR A 149 13.41 26.08 -27.43
N VAL A 150 14.54 26.20 -26.74
CA VAL A 150 15.48 27.33 -26.84
C VAL A 150 16.90 26.83 -27.03
N THR A 151 17.75 27.64 -27.65
CA THR A 151 19.18 27.37 -27.80
C THR A 151 20.03 28.52 -27.30
N GLY A 152 21.19 28.21 -26.72
CA GLY A 152 22.13 29.20 -26.20
C GLY A 152 23.23 28.59 -25.34
N GLY A 153 23.95 29.44 -24.60
CA GLY A 153 24.96 28.99 -23.65
C GLY A 153 24.35 28.46 -22.36
N TYR A 154 25.09 27.63 -21.61
CA TYR A 154 24.62 27.08 -20.34
C TYR A 154 24.20 28.16 -19.33
N HIS A 155 24.97 29.26 -19.26
CA HIS A 155 24.68 30.35 -18.32
C HIS A 155 23.42 31.13 -18.72
N ASP A 156 23.21 31.33 -20.02
CA ASP A 156 22.04 32.03 -20.55
C ASP A 156 20.76 31.22 -20.29
N LEU A 157 20.84 29.89 -20.43
CA LEU A 157 19.75 28.97 -20.10
C LEU A 157 19.37 29.05 -18.61
N ALA A 158 20.36 29.06 -17.72
CA ALA A 158 20.12 29.19 -16.28
C ALA A 158 19.53 30.56 -15.91
N THR A 159 19.99 31.63 -16.58
CA THR A 159 19.48 32.99 -16.41
C THR A 159 18.03 33.09 -16.86
N PHE A 160 17.69 32.48 -17.99
CA PHE A 160 16.33 32.39 -18.48
C PHE A 160 15.39 31.65 -17.52
N VAL A 161 15.78 30.46 -17.05
CA VAL A 161 14.97 29.68 -16.09
C VAL A 161 14.74 30.49 -14.81
N SER A 162 15.77 31.15 -14.31
CA SER A 162 15.69 32.01 -13.12
C SER A 162 14.79 33.23 -13.37
N GLY A 163 14.87 33.84 -14.54
CA GLY A 163 14.05 34.98 -14.93
C GLY A 163 12.57 34.61 -15.06
N VAL A 164 12.26 33.46 -15.69
CA VAL A 164 10.89 32.97 -15.81
C VAL A 164 10.30 32.62 -14.44
N ALA A 165 11.08 31.99 -13.56
CA ALA A 165 10.67 31.71 -12.18
C ALA A 165 10.43 32.98 -11.34
N GLY A 166 11.06 34.10 -11.72
CA GLY A 166 10.92 35.40 -11.05
C GLY A 166 9.81 36.30 -11.62
N LEU A 167 9.06 35.86 -12.62
CA LEU A 167 7.97 36.65 -13.19
C LEU A 167 6.87 36.89 -12.14
N PRO A 168 6.20 38.07 -12.16
CA PRO A 168 5.08 38.37 -11.27
C PRO A 168 3.78 37.63 -11.69
N ARG A 169 3.91 36.37 -12.10
CA ARG A 169 2.82 35.51 -12.59
C ARG A 169 3.02 34.08 -12.08
N ILE A 170 1.92 33.32 -12.02
CA ILE A 170 1.94 31.92 -11.57
C ILE A 170 2.38 31.04 -12.73
N VAL A 171 3.69 30.86 -12.87
CA VAL A 171 4.29 29.93 -13.83
C VAL A 171 5.14 28.92 -13.08
N THR A 172 5.01 27.65 -13.46
CA THR A 172 5.87 26.58 -12.95
C THR A 172 6.60 25.93 -14.11
N LEU A 173 7.82 25.49 -13.85
CA LEU A 173 8.67 24.85 -14.84
C LEU A 173 8.84 23.38 -14.45
N HIS A 174 8.62 22.50 -15.42
CA HIS A 174 8.66 21.05 -15.28
C HIS A 174 9.53 20.47 -16.39
N ASP A 175 10.06 19.28 -16.13
CA ASP A 175 10.65 18.38 -17.11
C ASP A 175 11.50 19.08 -18.17
N PHE A 176 12.72 19.46 -17.79
CA PHE A 176 13.68 20.04 -18.72
C PHE A 176 14.69 19.01 -19.21
N ASP A 177 15.03 19.08 -20.48
CA ASP A 177 16.08 18.30 -21.13
C ASP A 177 17.07 19.26 -21.79
N ILE A 178 18.37 19.00 -21.65
CA ILE A 178 19.44 19.83 -22.23
C ILE A 178 20.40 18.92 -22.98
N ALA A 179 20.58 19.18 -24.27
CA ALA A 179 21.50 18.46 -25.14
C ALA A 179 22.39 19.43 -25.93
N PRO A 180 23.65 19.06 -26.21
CA PRO A 180 24.47 19.84 -27.14
C PRO A 180 23.87 19.78 -28.55
N MET A 181 23.81 20.92 -29.25
CA MET A 181 23.34 20.94 -30.63
C MET A 181 24.28 20.19 -31.58
N GLU A 182 25.58 20.27 -31.31
CA GLU A 182 26.63 19.59 -32.07
C GLU A 182 27.58 18.87 -31.10
N PRO A 183 27.88 17.57 -31.31
CA PRO A 183 28.71 16.78 -30.41
C PRO A 183 30.15 17.29 -30.25
N GLU A 184 30.69 17.97 -31.25
CA GLU A 184 32.11 18.35 -31.30
C GLU A 184 32.38 19.82 -30.97
N ALA A 185 31.35 20.69 -30.99
CA ALA A 185 31.52 22.14 -30.86
C ALA A 185 31.11 22.72 -29.50
N GLY A 186 30.36 21.98 -28.67
CA GLY A 186 30.13 22.21 -27.22
C GLY A 186 29.59 23.57 -26.73
N ALA A 187 29.52 24.58 -27.59
CA ALA A 187 29.27 25.95 -27.19
C ALA A 187 27.78 26.29 -27.12
N LYS A 188 26.95 25.61 -27.91
CA LYS A 188 25.51 25.85 -27.98
C LYS A 188 24.73 24.61 -27.53
N LEU A 189 23.91 24.81 -26.52
CA LEU A 189 23.02 23.81 -25.94
C LEU A 189 21.60 24.09 -26.42
N ARG A 190 20.85 23.03 -26.70
CA ARG A 190 19.41 23.06 -26.90
C ARG A 190 18.75 22.61 -25.61
N MET A 191 17.83 23.42 -25.10
CA MET A 191 17.00 23.10 -23.94
C MET A 191 15.55 23.00 -24.37
N SER A 192 14.91 21.90 -23.98
CA SER A 192 13.46 21.70 -24.07
C SER A 192 12.90 21.74 -22.65
N ILE A 193 11.93 22.60 -22.37
CA ILE A 193 11.33 22.75 -21.03
C ILE A 193 9.82 22.94 -21.12
N GLN A 194 9.09 22.39 -20.15
CA GLN A 194 7.64 22.56 -20.06
C GLN A 194 7.29 23.63 -19.01
N ALA A 195 6.67 24.72 -19.45
CA ALA A 195 6.08 25.70 -18.56
C ALA A 195 4.58 25.42 -18.38
N LYS A 196 4.06 25.59 -17.17
CA LYS A 196 2.62 25.48 -16.89
C LYS A 196 2.12 26.75 -16.21
N THR A 197 1.01 27.27 -16.73
CA THR A 197 0.23 28.34 -16.09
C THR A 197 -1.14 27.79 -15.68
N TYR A 198 -1.77 28.44 -14.71
CA TYR A 198 -2.97 27.95 -14.05
C TYR A 198 -4.07 29.01 -14.08
N ARG A 199 -5.31 28.57 -14.26
CA ARG A 199 -6.51 29.40 -14.14
C ARG A 199 -7.59 28.69 -13.35
N TYR A 200 -8.49 29.47 -12.76
CA TYR A 200 -9.61 28.90 -12.00
C TYR A 200 -10.57 28.14 -12.93
N ASN A 201 -11.06 26.98 -12.47
CA ASN A 201 -12.09 26.23 -13.17
C ASN A 201 -13.48 26.74 -12.73
N GLU A 202 -14.10 27.59 -13.55
CA GLU A 202 -15.44 28.14 -13.26
C GLU A 202 -16.57 27.12 -13.41
N GLN A 203 -16.36 26.03 -14.16
CA GLN A 203 -17.42 25.09 -14.55
C GLN A 203 -17.86 24.14 -13.42
N GLU A 204 -17.03 23.92 -12.38
CA GLU A 204 -17.42 23.15 -11.18
C GLU A 204 -17.99 24.04 -10.05
N ALA A 205 -18.01 25.37 -10.23
CA ALA A 205 -18.50 26.30 -9.22
C ALA A 205 -20.03 26.49 -9.21
N GLN A 206 -20.77 25.79 -10.07
CA GLN A 206 -22.24 25.81 -10.08
C GLN A 206 -22.78 24.55 -9.39
N PRO A 207 -23.44 24.70 -8.22
CA PRO A 207 -24.14 23.59 -7.55
C PRO A 207 -25.35 23.11 -8.34
#